data_AF-A0A842UZX2-F1
#
_entry.id   AF-A0A842UZX2-F1
#
_cell.length_a   1.000
_cell.length_b   1.000
_cell.length_c   1.000
_cell.angle_alpha   90.00
_cell.angle_beta   90.00
_cell.angle_gamma   90.00
#
_symmetry.space_group_name_H-M   'P 1'
#
loop_
_entity.id
_entity.type
_entity.pdbx_description
1 polymer ?
#
loop_
_entity_poly.entity_id
_entity_poly.type
_entity_poly.pdbx_seq_one_letter_code
_entity_poly.pdbx_strand_id
1 'polypeptide(L)' 'MRYVNEHDKTITRIVEELSIILECSKSCLWLNVRSLRRAGLLKYNNGKTAGLTKPAVIIVRRLE' A
#
# COMPACT_ATOMS: atom_id res chain seq x y z
N MET A 1 -3.27 -14.56 14.78
CA MET A 1 -2.81 -13.59 13.75
C MET A 1 -4.03 -12.88 13.19
N ARG A 2 -4.16 -11.55 13.37
CA ARG A 2 -5.30 -10.79 12.82
C ARG A 2 -5.10 -10.62 11.32
N TYR A 3 -5.97 -11.23 10.53
CA TYR A 3 -6.08 -11.06 9.08
C TYR A 3 -6.07 -9.57 8.75
N VAL A 4 -5.07 -9.15 7.98
CA VAL A 4 -5.05 -7.80 7.42
C VAL A 4 -6.11 -7.79 6.34
N ASN A 5 -7.12 -6.93 6.50
CA ASN A 5 -8.21 -6.70 5.54
C ASN A 5 -7.71 -6.70 4.08
N GLU A 6 -7.87 -7.83 3.39
CA GLU A 6 -7.86 -7.94 1.92
C GLU A 6 -9.11 -7.27 1.29
N HIS A 7 -9.99 -6.67 2.11
CA HIS A 7 -11.26 -6.09 1.69
C HIS A 7 -11.19 -4.62 1.28
N ASP A 8 -10.03 -3.98 1.30
CA ASP A 8 -9.91 -2.64 0.73
C ASP A 8 -9.85 -2.71 -0.79
N LYS A 9 -11.02 -2.58 -1.43
CA LYS A 9 -11.18 -2.60 -2.88
C LYS A 9 -10.23 -1.64 -3.60
N THR A 10 -9.85 -0.52 -2.97
CA THR A 10 -8.92 0.44 -3.57
C THR A 10 -7.50 -0.10 -3.63
N ILE A 11 -6.94 -0.59 -2.51
CA ILE A 11 -5.59 -1.18 -2.54
C ILE A 11 -5.56 -2.44 -3.38
N THR A 12 -6.58 -3.29 -3.31
CA THR A 12 -6.65 -4.49 -4.14
C THR A 12 -6.53 -4.11 -5.61
N ARG A 13 -7.32 -3.14 -6.08
CA ARG A 13 -7.23 -2.65 -7.45
C ARG A 13 -5.86 -2.05 -7.81
N ILE A 14 -5.27 -1.26 -6.92
CA ILE A 14 -3.90 -0.71 -7.11
C ILE A 14 -2.87 -1.84 -7.25
N VAL A 15 -2.93 -2.85 -6.39
CA VAL A 15 -2.02 -4.00 -6.46
C VAL A 15 -2.21 -4.78 -7.76
N GLU A 16 -3.44 -4.94 -8.24
CA GLU A 16 -3.71 -5.58 -9.53
C GLU A 16 -3.13 -4.79 -10.69
N GLU A 17 -3.40 -3.49 -10.78
CA GLU A 17 -2.88 -2.63 -11.83
C GLU A 17 -1.34 -2.57 -11.80
N LEU A 18 -0.73 -2.41 -10.62
CA LEU A 18 0.72 -2.41 -10.46
C LEU A 18 1.36 -3.76 -10.79
N SER A 19 0.68 -4.89 -10.54
CA SER A 19 1.23 -6.21 -10.89
C SER A 19 1.44 -6.37 -12.39
N ILE A 20 0.57 -5.74 -13.19
CA ILE A 20 0.66 -5.73 -14.65
C ILE A 20 1.75 -4.74 -15.10
N ILE A 21 1.72 -3.51 -14.60
CA ILE A 21 2.67 -2.45 -15.00
C ILE A 21 4.11 -2.81 -14.67
N LEU A 22 4.34 -3.41 -13.50
CA LEU A 22 5.67 -3.75 -13.01
C LEU A 22 6.06 -5.21 -13.31
N GLU A 23 5.21 -5.94 -14.04
CA GLU A 23 5.40 -7.36 -14.39
C GLU A 23 5.84 -8.22 -13.18
N CYS A 24 5.17 -8.04 -12.03
CA CYS A 24 5.56 -8.67 -10.77
C CYS A 24 4.38 -9.35 -10.08
N SER A 25 4.68 -10.27 -9.15
CA SER A 25 3.63 -11.02 -8.47
C SER A 25 2.80 -10.12 -7.54
N LYS A 26 1.47 -10.28 -7.56
CA LYS A 26 0.55 -9.61 -6.61
C LYS A 26 0.97 -9.87 -5.16
N SER A 27 1.47 -11.06 -4.86
CA SER A 27 1.98 -11.44 -3.54
C SER A 27 3.16 -10.57 -3.09
N CYS A 28 4.13 -10.29 -3.97
CA CYS A 28 5.24 -9.39 -3.67
C CYS A 28 4.75 -7.96 -3.40
N LEU A 29 3.80 -7.46 -4.20
CA LEU A 29 3.23 -6.13 -3.98
C LEU A 29 2.49 -6.02 -2.65
N TRP A 30 1.75 -7.06 -2.25
CA TRP A 30 1.11 -7.10 -0.94
C TRP A 30 2.10 -7.11 0.22
N LEU A 31 3.26 -7.77 0.07
CA LEU A 31 4.35 -7.70 1.05
C LEU A 31 4.91 -6.28 1.17
N ASN A 32 5.04 -5.56 0.05
CA ASN A 32 5.46 -4.16 0.06
C ASN A 32 4.43 -3.25 0.73
N VAL A 33 3.15 -3.38 0.40
CA VAL A 33 2.05 -2.65 1.07
C VAL A 33 2.09 -2.88 2.58
N ARG A 34 2.27 -4.14 3.01
CA ARG A 34 2.36 -4.49 4.44
C ARG A 34 3.58 -3.84 5.10
N SER A 35 4.72 -3.81 4.41
CA SER A 35 5.96 -3.21 4.90
C SER A 35 5.83 -1.69 5.05
N LEU A 36 5.28 -1.01 4.04
CA LEU A 36 5.00 0.43 4.08
C LEU A 36 4.04 0.79 5.22
N ARG A 37 3.01 -0.05 5.45
CA ARG A 37 2.11 0.14 6.59
C ARG A 37 2.82 -0.03 7.93
N ARG A 38 3.64 -1.08 8.09
CA ARG A 38 4.43 -1.30 9.32
C ARG A 38 5.40 -0.15 9.58
N ALA A 39 5.95 0.45 8.53
CA ALA A 39 6.79 1.64 8.60
C ALA A 39 6.00 2.95 8.86
N GLY A 40 4.66 2.89 8.99
CA GLY A 40 3.83 4.07 9.21
C GLY A 40 3.74 5.00 7.99
N LEU A 41 4.02 4.49 6.78
CA LEU A 41 3.98 5.24 5.52
C LEU A 41 2.59 5.20 4.85
N LEU A 42 1.77 4.23 5.23
CA LEU A 42 0.36 4.11 4.83
C LEU A 42 -0.53 4.11 6.08
N LYS A 43 -1.64 4.85 6.03
CA LYS A 43 -2.67 4.83 7.09
C LYS A 43 -3.95 4.15 6.59
N TYR A 44 -4.67 3.49 7.49
CA TYR A 44 -6.04 3.07 7.28
C TYR A 44 -6.96 3.92 8.17
N ASN A 45 -8.06 4.44 7.61
CA ASN A 45 -9.13 5.12 8.33
C ASN A 45 -10.39 4.25 8.26
N ASN A 46 -10.97 3.92 9.42
CA ASN A 46 -12.18 3.10 9.55
C ASN A 46 -12.17 1.82 8.67
N GLY A 47 -11.03 1.09 8.66
CA GLY A 47 -10.90 -0.16 7.91
C GLY A 47 -10.60 -0.04 6.41
N LYS A 48 -10.45 1.18 5.87
CA LYS A 48 -10.03 1.47 4.49
C LYS A 48 -8.71 2.24 4.47
N THR A 49 -7.91 2.14 3.44
CA THR A 49 -6.64 2.87 3.29
C THR A 49 -6.95 4.35 3.10
N ALA A 50 -6.40 5.17 3.99
CA ALA A 50 -6.57 6.62 4.06
C ALA A 50 -5.51 7.41 3.28
N GLY A 51 -4.61 6.72 2.58
CA GLY A 51 -3.54 7.32 1.79
C GLY A 51 -2.18 7.37 2.48
N LEU A 52 -1.26 8.12 1.87
CA LEU A 52 0.11 8.33 2.32
C LEU A 52 0.14 9.15 3.61
N THR A 53 1.07 8.83 4.51
CA THR A 53 1.33 9.67 5.68
C THR A 53 2.22 10.86 5.33
N LYS A 54 2.27 11.88 6.20
CA LYS A 54 3.16 13.04 6.00
C LYS A 54 4.63 12.61 5.74
N PRO A 55 5.22 11.66 6.50
CA PRO A 55 6.55 11.13 6.17
C PRO A 55 6.65 10.53 4.77
N ALA A 56 5.65 9.76 4.34
CA ALA A 56 5.66 9.16 3.00
C ALA A 56 5.58 10.21 1.88
N VAL A 57 4.77 11.25 2.05
CA VAL A 57 4.70 12.38 1.10
C VAL A 57 6.04 13.10 1.01
N ILE A 58 6.73 13.30 2.13
CA ILE A 58 8.07 13.91 2.13
C ILE A 58 9.07 13.04 1.36
N ILE A 59 9.03 11.72 1.51
CA ILE A 59 9.91 10.79 0.79
C ILE A 59 9.66 10.89 -0.71
N VAL A 60 8.40 10.82 -1.15
CA VAL A 60 8.05 10.89 -2.58
C VAL A 60 8.49 12.22 -3.21
N ARG A 61 8.20 13.35 -2.55
CA ARG A 61 8.58 14.69 -3.04
C ARG A 61 10.08 14.96 -3.10
N ARG A 62 10.91 14.16 -2.44
CA ARG A 62 12.38 14.28 -2.54
C ARG A 62 12.95 13.58 -3.77
N LEU A 63 12.14 12.77 -4.44
CA LEU A 63 12.52 12.00 -5.63
C LEU A 63 12.08 12.68 -6.93
N GLU A 64 11.27 13.74 -6.83
CA GLU A 64 10.90 14.65 -7.92
C GLU A 64 11.88 15.82 -8.01
#